data_AF-A0A7S3HDE5-F1
#
_entry.id   AF-A0A7S3HDE5-F1
#
_cell.length_a   1.000
_cell.length_b   1.000
_cell.length_c   1.000
_cell.angle_alpha   90.00
_cell.angle_beta   90.00
_cell.angle_gamma   90.00
#
_symmetry.space_group_name_H-M   'P 1'
#
loop_
_entity.id
_entity.type
_entity.pdbx_description
1 polymer ?
#
loop_
_entity_poly.entity_id
_entity_poly.type
_entity_poly.pdbx_seq_one_letter_code
_entity_poly.pdbx_strand_id
1 'polypeptide(L)'
;MFAQKKVTLPPGRHKLIILDEADSMTAAAQQALRRTMEIFSNTTRFALACNNSTKIIEPIQSRCAVLRYTRLSDAEVLSRLQDVAAKESVSYDVSGLEAIVFVAEGDMRNALNSMQSTVSGFGTVSSESVFKICDQPQPLKIRAALESLRKGGLREAQDIIMGLWAAGYAATDIIQTLFKVTRALDMPETQKLDFIREIGFSHMRIAQGLNTQLQL
;
A
#
# COMPACT_ATOMS: atom_id res chain seq x y z
N MET A 1 6.61 1.38 35.36
CA MET A 1 7.79 2.17 34.93
C MET A 1 8.32 1.52 33.65
N PHE A 2 8.29 2.22 32.52
CA PHE A 2 8.76 1.68 31.23
C PHE A 2 10.28 1.39 31.32
N ALA A 3 10.66 0.11 31.17
CA ALA A 3 12.02 -0.43 31.03
C ALA A 3 13.07 -0.03 32.10
N GLN A 4 13.31 -0.92 33.08
CA GLN A 4 14.31 -0.77 34.15
C GLN A 4 15.61 -1.58 33.93
N LYS A 5 15.99 -1.93 32.68
CA LYS A 5 17.29 -2.58 32.45
C LYS A 5 18.41 -1.54 32.39
N LYS A 6 19.17 -1.40 33.48
CA LYS A 6 20.33 -0.49 33.53
C LYS A 6 21.49 -1.11 32.76
N VAL A 7 21.68 -0.68 31.53
CA VAL A 7 22.84 -1.04 30.70
C VAL A 7 23.85 0.11 30.76
N THR A 8 25.03 -0.16 31.30
CA THR A 8 26.20 0.73 31.27
C THR A 8 27.06 0.40 30.06
N LEU A 9 27.33 1.39 29.21
CA LEU A 9 28.14 1.24 28.01
C LEU A 9 29.54 1.85 28.22
N PRO A 10 30.58 1.34 27.51
CA PRO A 10 31.89 1.97 27.48
C PRO A 10 31.86 3.42 26.97
N PRO A 11 32.87 4.24 27.30
CA PRO A 11 33.01 5.59 26.75
C PRO A 11 32.92 5.60 25.21
N GLY A 12 32.18 6.56 24.65
CA GLY A 12 31.99 6.71 23.20
C GLY A 12 30.87 5.86 22.59
N ARG A 13 30.15 5.03 23.37
CA ARG A 13 28.96 4.30 22.90
C ARG A 13 27.68 4.89 23.48
N HIS A 14 26.65 4.97 22.64
CA HIS A 14 25.30 5.38 23.04
C HIS A 14 24.34 4.18 23.02
N LYS A 15 23.37 4.18 23.93
CA LYS A 15 22.21 3.27 23.82
C LYS A 15 21.33 3.72 22.66
N LEU A 16 20.68 2.81 21.95
CA LEU A 16 19.69 3.13 20.94
C LEU A 16 18.31 2.65 21.39
N ILE A 17 17.33 3.54 21.37
CA ILE A 17 15.92 3.22 21.59
C ILE A 17 15.19 3.38 20.27
N ILE A 18 14.60 2.30 19.78
CA ILE A 18 13.76 2.30 18.58
C ILE A 18 12.30 2.31 19.06
N LEU A 19 11.55 3.29 18.60
CA LEU A 19 10.11 3.40 18.82
C LEU A 19 9.44 3.25 17.46
N ASP A 20 8.81 2.09 17.26
CA ASP A 20 7.98 1.86 16.08
C ASP A 20 6.57 2.41 16.30
N GLU A 21 5.89 2.75 15.21
CA GLU A 21 4.53 3.34 15.22
C GLU A 21 4.40 4.56 16.16
N ALA A 22 5.39 5.45 16.16
CA ALA A 22 5.42 6.61 17.06
C ALA A 22 4.22 7.56 16.85
N ASP A 23 3.58 7.52 15.69
CA ASP A 23 2.36 8.26 15.37
C ASP A 23 1.09 7.73 16.06
N SER A 24 1.16 6.54 16.66
CA SER A 24 0.12 6.00 17.53
C SER A 24 0.23 6.51 18.98
N MET A 25 1.32 7.19 19.34
CA MET A 25 1.50 7.74 20.69
C MET A 25 0.62 8.97 20.91
N THR A 26 0.01 9.06 22.09
CA THR A 26 -0.74 10.26 22.50
C THR A 26 0.19 11.47 22.62
N ALA A 27 -0.36 12.67 22.38
CA ALA A 27 0.40 13.92 22.49
C ALA A 27 1.06 14.09 23.89
N ALA A 28 0.37 13.69 24.96
CA ALA A 28 0.92 13.72 26.32
C ALA A 28 2.14 12.80 26.49
N ALA A 29 2.08 11.58 25.92
CA ALA A 29 3.21 10.65 25.94
C ALA A 29 4.40 11.20 25.13
N GLN A 30 4.14 11.82 23.98
CA GLN A 30 5.18 12.47 23.18
C GLN A 30 5.84 13.65 23.93
N GLN A 31 5.07 14.47 24.67
CA GLN A 31 5.63 15.54 25.50
C GLN A 31 6.53 15.01 26.63
N ALA A 32 6.14 13.90 27.27
CA ALA A 32 6.97 13.24 28.27
C ALA A 32 8.26 12.65 27.64
N LEU A 33 8.14 12.04 26.46
CA LEU A 33 9.26 11.49 25.70
C LEU A 33 10.25 12.58 25.31
N ARG A 34 9.79 13.75 24.84
CA ARG A 34 10.64 14.90 24.52
C ARG A 34 11.59 15.25 25.66
N ARG A 35 11.07 15.40 26.88
CA ARG A 35 11.91 15.72 28.07
C ARG A 35 12.95 14.63 28.33
N THR A 36 12.57 13.37 28.14
CA THR A 36 13.46 12.22 28.28
C THR A 36 14.58 12.23 27.23
N MET A 37 14.25 12.54 25.98
CA MET A 37 15.23 12.67 24.89
C MET A 37 16.25 13.78 25.16
N GLU A 38 15.81 14.91 25.70
CA GLU A 38 16.70 16.02 26.07
C GLU A 38 17.67 15.64 27.20
N ILE A 39 17.16 15.10 28.30
CA ILE A 39 17.97 14.75 29.49
C ILE A 39 19.01 13.68 29.16
N PHE A 40 18.66 12.68 28.35
CA PHE A 40 19.53 11.54 28.07
C PHE A 40 20.26 11.61 26.73
N SER A 41 20.23 12.76 26.05
CA SER A 41 20.88 12.98 24.75
C SER A 41 22.37 12.63 24.71
N ASN A 42 23.10 12.76 25.81
CA ASN A 42 24.53 12.40 25.86
C ASN A 42 24.79 10.88 25.92
N THR A 43 23.80 10.08 26.36
CA THR A 43 23.99 8.64 26.61
C THR A 43 23.12 7.75 25.74
N THR A 44 22.06 8.30 25.15
CA THR A 44 21.02 7.56 24.45
C THR A 44 20.61 8.29 23.17
N ARG A 45 20.48 7.53 22.08
CA ARG A 45 19.93 7.96 20.79
C ARG A 45 18.55 7.35 20.63
N PHE A 46 17.68 8.06 19.92
CA PHE A 46 16.32 7.64 19.64
C PHE A 46 16.13 7.54 18.13
N ALA A 47 15.48 6.47 17.69
CA ALA A 47 15.01 6.29 16.32
C ALA A 47 13.49 6.09 16.39
N LEU A 48 12.75 6.99 15.76
CA LEU A 48 11.28 6.95 15.73
C LEU A 48 10.86 6.60 14.31
N ALA A 49 10.10 5.51 14.16
CA ALA A 49 9.44 5.16 12.91
C ALA A 49 7.96 5.57 13.01
N CYS A 50 7.44 6.18 11.95
CA CYS A 50 6.04 6.59 11.86
C CYS A 50 5.60 6.66 10.40
N ASN A 51 4.31 6.41 10.15
CA ASN A 51 3.75 6.51 8.80
C ASN A 51 3.31 7.94 8.49
N ASN A 52 2.83 8.67 9.50
CA ASN A 52 2.41 10.06 9.35
C ASN A 52 3.21 11.00 10.26
N SER A 53 4.11 11.79 9.65
CA SER A 53 4.92 12.77 10.39
C SER A 53 4.10 13.89 11.04
N THR A 54 2.89 14.20 10.54
CA THR A 54 2.07 15.28 11.14
C THR A 54 1.50 14.92 12.51
N LYS A 55 1.41 13.62 12.82
CA LYS A 55 1.01 13.13 14.15
C LYS A 55 2.13 13.20 15.19
N ILE A 56 3.35 13.48 14.77
CA ILE A 56 4.49 13.69 15.66
C ILE A 56 4.58 15.18 16.01
N ILE A 57 4.66 15.50 17.30
CA ILE A 57 4.75 16.90 17.74
C ILE A 57 6.03 17.57 17.23
N GLU A 58 5.92 18.83 16.83
CA GLU A 58 7.05 19.64 16.32
C GLU A 58 8.28 19.67 17.26
N PRO A 59 8.14 19.69 18.61
CA PRO A 59 9.29 19.59 19.51
C PRO A 59 10.12 18.31 19.37
N ILE A 60 9.53 17.18 18.96
CA ILE A 60 10.29 15.95 18.67
C ILE A 60 10.94 16.08 17.29
N GLN A 61 10.19 16.54 16.28
CA GLN A 61 10.71 16.67 14.92
C GLN A 61 11.94 17.58 14.86
N SER A 62 11.93 18.72 15.56
CA SER A 62 13.07 19.65 15.65
C SER A 62 14.35 19.06 16.26
N ARG A 63 14.26 17.93 16.99
CA ARG A 63 15.40 17.25 17.64
C ARG A 63 15.87 16.01 16.89
N CYS A 64 15.17 15.63 15.83
CA CYS A 64 15.44 14.43 15.04
C CYS A 64 15.82 14.80 13.61
N ALA A 65 16.73 14.02 13.02
CA ALA A 65 16.90 14.04 11.58
C ALA A 65 15.70 13.32 10.93
N VAL A 66 14.91 14.05 10.14
CA VAL A 66 13.73 13.50 9.48
C VAL A 66 14.16 12.84 8.18
N LEU A 67 14.14 11.50 8.15
CA LEU A 67 14.35 10.71 6.94
C LEU A 67 12.99 10.33 6.36
N ARG A 68 12.70 10.76 5.14
CA ARG A 68 11.44 10.45 4.44
C ARG A 68 11.68 9.27 3.51
N TYR A 69 10.89 8.21 3.70
CA TYR A 69 10.85 7.07 2.79
C TYR A 69 9.68 7.25 1.83
N THR A 70 9.97 7.13 0.53
CA THR A 70 8.95 7.10 -0.52
C THR A 70 8.59 5.66 -0.85
N ARG A 71 7.45 5.47 -1.51
CA ARG A 71 7.11 4.17 -2.11
C ARG A 71 8.20 3.75 -3.08
N LEU A 72 8.46 2.45 -3.15
CA LEU A 72 9.40 1.90 -4.13
C LEU A 72 8.82 2.04 -5.53
N SER A 73 9.69 2.23 -6.51
CA SER A 73 9.32 2.16 -7.91
C SER A 73 9.03 0.72 -8.32
N ASP A 74 8.19 0.56 -9.34
CA ASP A 74 7.83 -0.75 -9.89
C ASP A 74 9.07 -1.56 -10.30
N ALA A 75 10.11 -0.90 -10.82
CA ALA A 75 11.37 -1.52 -11.20
C ALA A 75 12.17 -2.04 -10.00
N GLU A 76 12.23 -1.29 -8.90
CA GLU A 76 12.90 -1.72 -7.66
C GLU A 76 12.18 -2.92 -7.02
N VAL A 77 10.85 -2.89 -6.99
CA VAL A 77 10.04 -4.01 -6.49
C VAL A 77 10.26 -5.24 -7.37
N LEU A 78 10.19 -5.10 -8.69
CA LEU A 78 10.39 -6.21 -9.63
C LEU A 78 11.79 -6.83 -9.50
N SER A 79 12.84 -6.00 -9.45
CA SER A 79 14.21 -6.46 -9.25
C SER A 79 14.34 -7.26 -7.96
N ARG A 80 13.72 -6.78 -6.87
CA ARG A 80 13.77 -7.49 -5.59
C ARG A 80 12.97 -8.80 -5.60
N LEU A 81 11.83 -8.85 -6.31
CA LEU A 81 11.05 -10.08 -6.48
C LEU A 81 11.84 -11.13 -7.27
N GLN A 82 12.52 -10.73 -8.35
CA GLN A 82 13.37 -11.63 -9.14
C GLN A 82 14.52 -12.20 -8.31
N ASP A 83 15.19 -11.37 -7.49
CA ASP A 83 16.24 -11.81 -6.57
C ASP A 83 15.73 -12.89 -5.59
N VAL A 84 14.54 -12.69 -5.03
CA VAL A 84 13.94 -13.64 -4.08
C VAL A 84 13.49 -14.91 -4.80
N ALA A 85 12.88 -14.78 -5.98
CA ALA A 85 12.46 -15.91 -6.80
C ALA A 85 13.64 -16.83 -7.17
N ALA A 86 14.78 -16.24 -7.53
CA ALA A 86 16.00 -16.98 -7.84
C ALA A 86 16.58 -17.71 -6.61
N LYS A 87 16.55 -17.08 -5.42
CA LYS A 87 17.06 -17.68 -4.18
C LYS A 87 16.20 -18.84 -3.68
N GLU A 88 14.88 -18.69 -3.78
CA GLU A 88 13.91 -19.69 -3.34
C GLU A 88 13.58 -20.72 -4.45
N SER A 89 14.21 -20.61 -5.63
CA SER A 89 13.96 -21.47 -6.80
C SER A 89 12.48 -21.56 -7.18
N VAL A 90 11.78 -20.42 -7.14
CA VAL A 90 10.35 -20.32 -7.44
C VAL A 90 10.14 -20.26 -8.95
N SER A 91 9.21 -21.07 -9.47
CA SER A 91 8.74 -20.96 -10.85
C SER A 91 7.77 -19.78 -10.99
N TYR A 92 8.00 -18.89 -11.95
CA TYR A 92 7.15 -17.74 -12.21
C TYR A 92 7.05 -17.40 -13.70
N ASP A 93 5.90 -16.84 -14.08
CA ASP A 93 5.70 -16.16 -15.35
C ASP A 93 5.99 -14.66 -15.20
N VAL A 94 6.45 -14.01 -16.26
CA VAL A 94 6.68 -12.55 -16.27
C VAL A 94 5.39 -11.79 -15.91
N SER A 95 4.25 -12.24 -16.45
CA SER A 95 2.93 -11.67 -16.14
C SER A 95 2.51 -11.87 -14.69
N GLY A 96 3.01 -12.91 -14.01
CA GLY A 96 2.78 -13.15 -12.59
C GLY A 96 3.51 -12.13 -11.72
N LEU A 97 4.77 -11.83 -12.03
CA LEU A 97 5.52 -10.79 -11.32
C LEU A 97 4.93 -9.40 -11.54
N GLU A 98 4.53 -9.07 -12.77
CA GLU A 98 3.84 -7.80 -13.08
C GLU A 98 2.52 -7.67 -12.30
N ALA A 99 1.75 -8.76 -12.18
CA ALA A 99 0.53 -8.78 -11.39
C ALA A 99 0.81 -8.51 -9.89
N ILE A 100 1.89 -9.08 -9.33
CA ILE A 100 2.28 -8.81 -7.93
C ILE A 100 2.66 -7.35 -7.74
N VAL A 101 3.44 -6.78 -8.66
CA VAL A 101 3.82 -5.35 -8.62
C VAL A 101 2.58 -4.45 -8.66
N PHE A 102 1.62 -4.78 -9.53
CA PHE A 102 0.34 -4.06 -9.64
C PHE A 102 -0.48 -4.08 -8.34
N VAL A 103 -0.52 -5.23 -7.66
CA VAL A 103 -1.22 -5.41 -6.38
C VAL A 103 -0.48 -4.70 -5.24
N ALA A 104 0.85 -4.72 -5.25
CA ALA A 104 1.69 -4.25 -4.14
C ALA A 104 1.76 -2.72 -3.98
N GLU A 105 1.56 -1.96 -5.06
CA GLU A 105 1.61 -0.48 -5.05
C GLU A 105 2.86 0.15 -4.40
N GLY A 106 4.02 -0.48 -4.57
CA GLY A 106 5.28 -0.03 -3.98
C GLY A 106 5.52 -0.47 -2.53
N ASP A 107 4.62 -1.26 -1.94
CA ASP A 107 4.85 -1.94 -0.65
C ASP A 107 5.56 -3.29 -0.89
N MET A 108 6.85 -3.34 -0.57
CA MET A 108 7.66 -4.55 -0.71
C MET A 108 7.19 -5.70 0.19
N ARG A 109 6.68 -5.38 1.39
CA ARG A 109 6.18 -6.40 2.32
C ARG A 109 4.94 -7.06 1.74
N ASN A 110 4.01 -6.26 1.21
CA ASN A 110 2.84 -6.78 0.52
C ASN A 110 3.24 -7.63 -0.70
N ALA A 111 4.17 -7.13 -1.54
CA ALA A 111 4.65 -7.86 -2.71
C ALA A 111 5.20 -9.27 -2.36
N LEU A 112 6.06 -9.37 -1.35
CA LEU A 112 6.64 -10.64 -0.92
C LEU A 112 5.60 -11.58 -0.30
N ASN A 113 4.69 -11.04 0.51
CA ASN A 113 3.62 -11.84 1.13
C ASN A 113 2.67 -12.40 0.07
N SER A 114 2.30 -11.59 -0.92
CA SER A 114 1.48 -12.04 -2.05
C SER A 114 2.20 -13.11 -2.85
N MET A 115 3.48 -12.92 -3.18
CA MET A 115 4.29 -13.91 -3.87
C MET A 115 4.35 -15.24 -3.11
N GLN A 116 4.67 -15.20 -1.82
CA GLN A 116 4.76 -16.38 -0.97
C GLN A 116 3.42 -17.11 -0.87
N SER A 117 2.32 -16.37 -0.73
CA SER A 117 0.96 -16.94 -0.68
C SER A 117 0.60 -17.61 -2.01
N THR A 118 0.98 -16.99 -3.14
CA THR A 118 0.79 -17.56 -4.48
C THR A 118 1.55 -18.86 -4.69
N VAL A 119 2.83 -18.90 -4.31
CA VAL A 119 3.64 -20.13 -4.39
C VAL A 119 3.07 -21.21 -3.48
N SER A 120 2.65 -20.85 -2.26
CA SER A 120 2.09 -21.83 -1.31
C SER A 120 0.75 -22.41 -1.77
N GLY A 121 -0.07 -21.62 -2.48
CA GLY A 121 -1.38 -22.04 -2.97
C GLY A 121 -1.35 -22.81 -4.29
N PHE A 122 -0.54 -22.37 -5.26
CA PHE A 122 -0.58 -22.89 -6.64
C PHE A 122 0.78 -23.41 -7.14
N GLY A 123 1.86 -23.29 -6.37
CA GLY A 123 3.21 -23.76 -6.72
C GLY A 123 3.95 -22.87 -7.73
N THR A 124 3.25 -22.28 -8.69
CA THR A 124 3.82 -21.37 -9.71
C THR A 124 3.14 -20.01 -9.65
N VAL A 125 3.92 -18.94 -9.84
CA VAL A 125 3.42 -17.56 -9.84
C VAL A 125 2.96 -17.17 -11.25
N SER A 126 1.66 -17.20 -11.49
CA SER A 126 1.01 -16.71 -12.72
C SER A 126 0.04 -15.57 -12.43
N SER A 127 -0.26 -14.73 -13.43
CA SER A 127 -1.20 -13.60 -13.27
C SER A 127 -2.55 -14.03 -12.67
N GLU A 128 -3.10 -15.17 -13.11
CA GLU A 128 -4.39 -15.64 -12.59
C GLU A 128 -4.31 -16.10 -11.13
N SER A 129 -3.24 -16.80 -10.77
CA SER A 129 -3.03 -17.28 -9.40
C SER A 129 -2.87 -16.12 -8.41
N VAL A 130 -2.20 -15.03 -8.84
CA VAL A 130 -2.01 -13.82 -8.04
C VAL A 130 -3.35 -13.12 -7.79
N PHE A 131 -4.13 -12.84 -8.85
CA PHE A 131 -5.41 -12.15 -8.70
C PHE A 131 -6.45 -12.97 -7.91
N LYS A 132 -6.39 -14.30 -7.99
CA LYS A 132 -7.26 -15.18 -7.18
C LYS A 132 -6.92 -15.13 -5.69
N ILE A 133 -5.65 -15.02 -5.32
CA ILE A 133 -5.24 -14.99 -3.89
C ILE A 133 -5.37 -13.59 -3.31
N CYS A 134 -5.02 -12.58 -4.09
CA CYS A 134 -5.13 -11.20 -3.66
C CYS A 134 -6.57 -10.66 -3.70
N ASP A 135 -7.51 -11.48 -4.17
CA ASP A 135 -8.93 -11.16 -4.33
C ASP A 135 -9.19 -9.82 -5.05
N GLN A 136 -8.38 -9.53 -6.08
CA GLN A 136 -8.49 -8.32 -6.88
C GLN A 136 -9.08 -8.62 -8.26
N PRO A 137 -9.97 -7.75 -8.78
CA PRO A 137 -10.53 -7.92 -10.10
C PRO A 137 -9.45 -7.77 -11.17
N GLN A 138 -9.49 -8.65 -12.18
CA GLN A 138 -8.53 -8.61 -13.28
C GLN A 138 -8.60 -7.26 -14.02
N PRO A 139 -7.47 -6.55 -14.19
CA PRO A 139 -7.44 -5.23 -14.85
C PRO A 139 -8.00 -5.24 -16.27
N LEU A 140 -7.88 -6.37 -16.98
CA LEU A 140 -8.41 -6.54 -18.34
C LEU A 140 -9.93 -6.38 -18.41
N LYS A 141 -10.68 -6.92 -17.43
CA LYS A 141 -12.15 -6.81 -17.40
C LYS A 141 -12.58 -5.36 -17.18
N ILE A 142 -11.91 -4.66 -16.28
CA ILE A 142 -12.19 -3.26 -15.97
C ILE A 142 -11.80 -2.35 -17.15
N ARG A 143 -10.70 -2.65 -17.82
CA ARG A 143 -10.32 -1.94 -19.05
C ARG A 143 -11.38 -2.10 -20.14
N ALA A 144 -11.89 -3.32 -20.34
CA ALA A 144 -12.97 -3.57 -21.30
C ALA A 144 -14.24 -2.76 -20.95
N ALA A 145 -14.61 -2.69 -19.67
CA ALA A 145 -15.74 -1.88 -19.22
C ALA A 145 -15.54 -0.38 -19.52
N LEU A 146 -14.35 0.18 -19.24
CA LEU A 146 -14.02 1.58 -19.55
C LEU A 146 -14.02 1.86 -21.06
N GLU A 147 -13.54 0.93 -21.87
CA GLU A 147 -13.57 1.06 -23.34
C GLU A 147 -14.99 0.99 -23.90
N SER A 148 -15.88 0.15 -23.35
CA SER A 148 -17.31 0.13 -23.69
C SER A 148 -18.02 1.43 -23.29
N LEU A 149 -17.71 1.99 -22.11
CA LEU A 149 -18.23 3.31 -21.70
C LEU A 149 -17.82 4.40 -22.68
N ARG A 150 -16.57 4.37 -23.17
CA ARG A 150 -16.09 5.32 -24.19
C ARG A 150 -16.88 5.24 -25.50
N LYS A 151 -17.35 4.04 -25.86
CA LYS A 151 -18.18 3.82 -27.06
C LYS A 151 -19.67 4.14 -26.83
N GLY A 152 -20.05 4.57 -25.63
CA GLY A 152 -21.45 4.83 -25.25
C GLY A 152 -22.22 3.58 -24.82
N GLY A 153 -21.55 2.43 -24.67
CA GLY A 153 -22.15 1.16 -24.26
C GLY A 153 -22.32 1.05 -22.74
N LEU A 154 -23.22 1.84 -22.15
CA LEU A 154 -23.47 1.84 -20.70
C LEU A 154 -23.87 0.44 -20.19
N ARG A 155 -24.78 -0.23 -20.91
CA ARG A 155 -25.32 -1.52 -20.49
C ARG A 155 -24.25 -2.61 -20.45
N GLU A 156 -23.38 -2.66 -21.46
CA GLU A 156 -22.27 -3.61 -21.51
C GLU A 156 -21.28 -3.39 -20.35
N ALA A 157 -20.94 -2.13 -20.06
CA ALA A 157 -20.04 -1.82 -18.96
C ALA A 157 -20.66 -2.16 -17.59
N GLN A 158 -21.96 -1.88 -17.44
CA GLN A 158 -22.73 -2.24 -16.25
C GLN A 158 -22.76 -3.75 -16.04
N ASP A 159 -23.01 -4.53 -17.09
CA ASP A 159 -23.02 -6.00 -17.02
C ASP A 159 -21.65 -6.55 -16.59
N ILE A 160 -20.55 -5.96 -17.07
CA ILE A 160 -19.18 -6.35 -16.65
C ILE A 160 -18.96 -6.06 -15.15
N ILE A 161 -19.31 -4.86 -14.69
CA ILE A 161 -19.15 -4.46 -13.29
C ILE A 161 -20.04 -5.29 -12.37
N MET A 162 -21.29 -5.53 -12.75
CA MET A 162 -22.20 -6.41 -12.02
C MET A 162 -21.73 -7.86 -12.01
N GLY A 163 -21.07 -8.32 -13.09
CA GLY A 163 -20.41 -9.63 -13.11
C GLY A 163 -19.26 -9.73 -12.10
N LEU A 164 -18.49 -8.65 -11.90
CA LEU A 164 -17.47 -8.61 -10.84
C LEU A 164 -18.11 -8.61 -9.45
N TRP A 165 -19.19 -7.85 -9.25
CA TRP A 165 -19.95 -7.87 -8.00
C TRP A 165 -20.49 -9.27 -7.68
N ALA A 166 -21.09 -9.94 -8.68
CA ALA A 166 -21.62 -11.29 -8.53
C ALA A 166 -20.54 -12.35 -8.26
N ALA A 167 -19.30 -12.10 -8.69
CA ALA A 167 -18.14 -12.94 -8.38
C ALA A 167 -17.66 -12.79 -6.92
N GLY A 168 -18.20 -11.83 -6.17
CA GLY A 168 -17.90 -11.64 -4.74
C GLY A 168 -16.89 -10.54 -4.44
N TYR A 169 -16.39 -9.80 -5.45
CA TYR A 169 -15.43 -8.72 -5.23
C TYR A 169 -16.07 -7.56 -4.45
N ALA A 170 -15.33 -6.98 -3.50
CA ALA A 170 -15.81 -5.84 -2.75
C ALA A 170 -15.89 -4.56 -3.61
N ALA A 171 -16.86 -3.69 -3.31
CA ALA A 171 -17.04 -2.40 -3.99
C ALA A 171 -15.75 -1.56 -3.98
N THR A 172 -15.03 -1.62 -2.87
CA THR A 172 -13.77 -0.91 -2.65
C THR A 172 -12.70 -1.34 -3.64
N ASP A 173 -12.56 -2.64 -3.88
CA ASP A 173 -11.51 -3.20 -4.74
C ASP A 173 -11.83 -2.94 -6.21
N ILE A 174 -13.12 -3.01 -6.58
CA ILE A 174 -13.60 -2.65 -7.92
C ILE A 174 -13.27 -1.18 -8.23
N ILE A 175 -13.61 -0.26 -7.32
CA ILE A 175 -13.38 1.18 -7.51
C ILE A 175 -11.90 1.54 -7.48
N GLN A 176 -11.10 0.95 -6.58
CA GLN A 176 -9.66 1.17 -6.56
C GLN A 176 -9.00 0.69 -7.85
N THR A 177 -9.42 -0.46 -8.38
CA THR A 177 -8.89 -0.97 -9.64
C THR A 177 -9.35 -0.13 -10.84
N LEU A 178 -10.61 0.35 -10.84
CA LEU A 178 -11.10 1.34 -11.81
C LEU A 178 -10.23 2.59 -11.83
N PHE A 179 -9.90 3.15 -10.68
CA PHE A 179 -9.02 4.31 -10.57
C PHE A 179 -7.63 4.03 -11.17
N LYS A 180 -7.02 2.88 -10.82
CA LYS A 180 -5.70 2.46 -11.35
C LYS A 180 -5.71 2.35 -12.87
N VAL A 181 -6.68 1.63 -13.42
CA VAL A 181 -6.80 1.38 -14.86
C VAL A 181 -7.09 2.69 -15.61
N THR A 182 -7.95 3.56 -15.07
CA THR A 182 -8.27 4.86 -15.68
C THR A 182 -7.04 5.76 -15.80
N ARG A 183 -6.17 5.75 -14.78
CA ARG A 183 -4.92 6.53 -14.80
C ARG A 183 -3.97 6.05 -15.90
N ALA A 184 -3.87 4.74 -16.09
CA ALA A 184 -3.02 4.10 -17.09
C ALA A 184 -3.59 4.10 -18.51
N LEU A 185 -4.91 4.24 -18.67
CA LEU A 185 -5.57 4.19 -19.97
C LEU A 185 -5.24 5.44 -20.81
N ASP A 186 -4.96 5.25 -22.09
CA ASP A 186 -4.71 6.34 -23.02
C ASP A 186 -6.03 6.95 -23.52
N MET A 187 -6.31 8.20 -23.14
CA MET A 187 -7.54 8.92 -23.45
C MET A 187 -7.32 10.44 -23.37
N PRO A 188 -8.18 11.26 -24.00
CA PRO A 188 -8.11 12.71 -23.89
C PRO A 188 -8.14 13.16 -22.42
N GLU A 189 -7.28 14.12 -22.07
CA GLU A 189 -7.08 14.57 -20.69
C GLU A 189 -8.38 15.04 -20.02
N THR A 190 -9.23 15.77 -20.76
CA THR A 190 -10.53 16.23 -20.26
C THR A 190 -11.44 15.08 -19.85
N GLN A 191 -11.56 14.07 -20.72
CA GLN A 191 -12.36 12.87 -20.43
C GLN A 191 -11.76 12.10 -19.24
N LYS A 192 -10.43 11.96 -19.17
CA LYS A 192 -9.74 11.29 -18.06
C LYS A 192 -10.05 11.95 -16.73
N LEU A 193 -10.00 13.28 -16.68
CA LEU A 193 -10.28 14.04 -15.47
C LEU A 193 -11.75 13.90 -15.03
N ASP A 194 -12.70 13.89 -15.97
CA ASP A 194 -14.11 13.65 -15.65
C ASP A 194 -14.32 12.24 -15.07
N PHE A 195 -13.74 11.19 -15.67
CA PHE A 195 -13.80 9.83 -15.12
C PHE A 195 -13.20 9.75 -13.72
N ILE A 196 -12.01 10.33 -13.51
CA ILE A 196 -11.34 10.35 -12.21
C ILE A 196 -12.19 11.07 -11.16
N ARG A 197 -12.85 12.18 -11.53
CA ARG A 197 -13.73 12.92 -10.64
C ARG A 197 -14.90 12.05 -10.16
N GLU A 198 -15.60 11.40 -11.08
CA GLU A 198 -16.75 10.55 -10.71
C GLU A 198 -16.32 9.32 -9.91
N ILE A 199 -15.23 8.66 -10.29
CA ILE A 199 -14.64 7.54 -9.53
C ILE A 199 -14.27 8.01 -8.11
N GLY A 200 -13.72 9.21 -7.96
CA GLY A 200 -13.39 9.80 -6.66
C GLY A 200 -14.62 10.04 -5.78
N PHE A 201 -15.72 10.54 -6.33
CA PHE A 201 -16.97 10.70 -5.59
C PHE A 201 -17.56 9.36 -5.15
N SER A 202 -17.59 8.35 -6.03
CA SER A 202 -18.04 7.01 -5.68
C SER A 202 -17.15 6.36 -4.61
N HIS A 203 -15.83 6.51 -4.73
CA HIS A 203 -14.88 6.02 -3.72
C HIS A 203 -15.14 6.64 -2.34
N MET A 204 -15.38 7.95 -2.29
CA MET A 204 -15.70 8.64 -1.04
C MET A 204 -17.00 8.14 -0.41
N ARG A 205 -18.06 7.94 -1.21
CA ARG A 205 -19.35 7.42 -0.72
C ARG A 205 -19.23 5.99 -0.18
N ILE A 206 -18.47 5.14 -0.88
CA ILE A 206 -18.20 3.77 -0.43
C ILE A 206 -17.39 3.79 0.86
N ALA A 207 -16.37 4.65 0.97
CA ALA A 207 -15.56 4.80 2.18
C ALA A 207 -16.39 5.30 3.39
N GLN A 208 -17.49 6.02 3.16
CA GLN A 208 -18.45 6.43 4.19
C GLN A 208 -19.41 5.29 4.63
N GLY A 209 -19.33 4.11 4.00
CA GLY A 209 -20.11 2.93 4.35
C GLY A 209 -21.25 2.59 3.40
N LEU A 210 -21.45 3.35 2.31
CA LEU A 210 -22.44 3.03 1.28
C LEU A 210 -21.81 2.10 0.23
N ASN A 211 -21.69 0.81 0.57
CA ASN A 211 -21.10 -0.21 -0.30
C ASN A 211 -22.14 -0.96 -1.16
N THR A 212 -23.20 -0.29 -1.62
CA THR A 212 -24.26 -0.95 -2.40
C THR A 212 -23.93 -1.02 -3.88
N GLN A 213 -24.50 -2.00 -4.58
CA GLN A 213 -24.40 -2.14 -6.04
C GLN A 213 -24.81 -0.87 -6.79
N LEU A 214 -25.69 -0.03 -6.22
CA LEU A 214 -26.14 1.22 -6.82
C LEU A 214 -25.05 2.30 -6.88
N GLN A 215 -24.01 2.20 -6.04
CA GLN A 215 -22.89 3.15 -6.05
C GLN A 215 -21.83 2.83 -7.10
N LEU A 216 -21.86 1.61 -7.66
CA LEU A 216 -21.00 1.14 -8.74
C LEU A 216 -21.66 1.42 -10.10
#